data_AF-A0A9D6JII3-F1
#
_entry.id   AF-A0A9D6JII3-F1
#
_cell.length_a   1.000
_cell.length_b   1.000
_cell.length_c   1.000
_cell.angle_alpha   90.00
_cell.angle_beta   90.00
_cell.angle_gamma   90.00
#
_symmetry.space_group_name_H-M   'P 1'
#
loop_
_entity.id
_entity.type
_entity.pdbx_description
1 polymer ?
#
loop_
_entity_poly.entity_id
_entity_poly.type
_entity_poly.pdbx_seq_one_letter_code
_entity_poly.pdbx_strand_id
1 'polypeptide(L)'
;MFKFHFICKSVRNKLLFIAGIGAALLLTAVIWALNAGWSHAEHVDHIIDQDLRTKSEMHELATLYATEIHAWKNILIRGSQDDVRNKYWSNVESIHHKVQEEAGRIRDELMNVHEDPEAAAIMKEFINQHQAMFDTYKKGLQVYVESDFDVARADKLVEGVDKKPNELLQQMIHIMDTDATRVLQEARNDFVFDQKMTVVYIALAMLISFTLFLFMIQKTVILPTRRLMKDLALMASGDFTHKIVVESGDEIGQLSASGAKLQEDMGSIVKLINESVFRVSASAEEMAHITEQSNQAMMSQRNETDQVATAMNEMTATVHEVAQNAQLAAGSAHQANNEVNTGQAVVNDAIRAIASLIQKAERAA
;
A
#
# COMPACT_ATOMS: atom_id res chain seq x y z
N MET A 1 -13.64 14.53 -11.98
CA MET A 1 -12.37 13.98 -12.53
C MET A 1 -11.09 14.56 -11.90
N PHE A 2 -11.12 15.67 -11.16
CA PHE A 2 -9.90 16.33 -10.62
C PHE A 2 -9.24 15.66 -9.39
N LYS A 3 -9.93 14.81 -8.62
CA LYS A 3 -9.41 14.27 -7.34
C LYS A 3 -8.37 13.14 -7.47
N PHE A 4 -8.36 12.38 -8.57
CA PHE A 4 -7.40 11.28 -8.76
C PHE A 4 -5.98 11.76 -9.12
N HIS A 5 -5.84 12.98 -9.67
CA HIS A 5 -4.57 13.47 -10.17
C HIS A 5 -3.57 13.85 -9.06
N PHE A 6 -4.04 14.18 -7.86
CA PHE A 6 -3.19 14.48 -6.70
C PHE A 6 -2.63 13.22 -6.02
N ILE A 7 -3.39 12.12 -6.08
CA ILE A 7 -3.01 10.84 -5.46
C ILE A 7 -1.83 10.22 -6.22
N CYS A 8 -1.80 10.33 -7.55
CA CYS A 8 -0.75 9.73 -8.38
C CYS A 8 0.60 10.45 -8.34
N LYS A 9 0.68 11.66 -7.78
CA LYS A 9 1.89 12.49 -7.78
C LYS A 9 2.87 12.22 -6.64
N SER A 10 2.46 11.46 -5.62
CA SER A 10 3.33 11.15 -4.49
C SER A 10 3.05 9.77 -3.94
N VAL A 11 4.10 8.99 -3.69
CA VAL A 11 4.07 7.70 -3.00
C VAL A 11 3.41 7.86 -1.63
N ARG A 12 3.69 8.97 -0.92
CA ARG A 12 3.04 9.28 0.35
C ARG A 12 1.53 9.40 0.19
N ASN A 13 1.06 10.12 -0.82
CA ASN A 13 -0.37 10.30 -1.04
C ASN A 13 -1.06 8.99 -1.45
N LYS A 14 -0.39 8.13 -2.24
CA LYS A 14 -0.87 6.78 -2.54
C LYS A 14 -1.02 5.96 -1.25
N LEU A 15 0.01 5.94 -0.40
CA LEU A 15 -0.02 5.21 0.88
C LEU A 15 -1.10 5.73 1.83
N LEU A 16 -1.22 7.05 1.99
CA LEU A 16 -2.26 7.67 2.82
C LEU A 16 -3.66 7.38 2.30
N PHE A 17 -3.86 7.40 0.98
CA PHE A 17 -5.15 7.07 0.39
C PHE A 17 -5.55 5.61 0.65
N ILE A 18 -4.59 4.68 0.53
CA ILE A 18 -4.81 3.25 0.81
C ILE A 18 -5.10 3.03 2.29
N ALA A 19 -4.28 3.61 3.18
CA ALA A 19 -4.52 3.55 4.62
C ALA A 19 -5.88 4.16 4.98
N GLY A 20 -6.30 5.22 4.29
CA GLY A 20 -7.61 5.84 4.42
C GLY A 20 -8.76 4.93 4.00
N ILE A 21 -8.64 4.20 2.88
CA ILE A 21 -9.64 3.18 2.48
C ILE A 21 -9.72 2.07 3.52
N GLY A 22 -8.57 1.60 4.01
CA GLY A 22 -8.51 0.58 5.05
C GLY A 22 -9.16 1.04 6.35
N ALA A 23 -8.89 2.28 6.78
CA ALA A 23 -9.52 2.89 7.94
C ALA A 23 -11.03 3.08 7.73
N ALA A 24 -11.47 3.47 6.53
CA ALA A 24 -12.90 3.59 6.21
C ALA A 24 -13.61 2.24 6.32
N LEU A 25 -13.01 1.14 5.83
CA LEU A 25 -13.57 -0.21 6.00
C LEU A 25 -13.68 -0.59 7.48
N LEU A 26 -12.66 -0.30 8.30
CA LEU A 26 -12.72 -0.55 9.73
C LEU A 26 -13.79 0.30 10.42
N LEU A 27 -13.96 1.56 10.02
CA LEU A 27 -15.01 2.43 10.54
C LEU A 27 -16.40 1.86 10.23
N THR A 28 -16.62 1.26 9.05
CA THR A 28 -17.91 0.61 8.76
C THR A 28 -18.20 -0.56 9.69
N ALA A 29 -17.17 -1.34 10.05
CA ALA A 29 -17.32 -2.44 11.01
C ALA A 29 -17.59 -1.90 12.43
N VAL A 30 -16.95 -0.80 12.83
CA VAL A 30 -17.22 -0.13 14.12
C VAL A 30 -18.64 0.44 14.17
N ILE A 31 -19.09 1.10 13.10
CA ILE A 31 -20.46 1.63 13.01
C ILE A 31 -21.48 0.49 13.11
N TRP A 32 -21.23 -0.62 12.41
CA TRP A 32 -22.08 -1.80 12.47
C TRP A 32 -22.12 -2.39 13.89
N ALA A 33 -20.97 -2.49 14.57
CA ALA A 33 -20.87 -2.96 15.95
C ALA A 33 -21.64 -2.05 16.94
N LEU A 34 -21.52 -0.73 16.79
CA LEU A 34 -22.26 0.23 17.62
C LEU A 34 -23.77 0.12 17.40
N ASN A 35 -24.20 -0.02 16.14
CA ASN A 35 -25.61 -0.17 15.80
C ASN A 35 -26.20 -1.47 16.37
N ALA A 36 -25.48 -2.59 16.25
CA ALA A 36 -25.88 -3.86 16.84
C ALA A 36 -25.95 -3.79 18.38
N GLY A 37 -25.01 -3.06 19.00
CA GLY A 37 -25.01 -2.81 20.44
C GLY A 37 -26.20 -1.97 20.92
N TRP A 38 -26.57 -0.91 20.20
CA TRP A 38 -27.75 -0.11 20.53
C TRP A 38 -29.05 -0.89 20.38
N SER A 39 -29.20 -1.66 19.29
CA SER A 39 -30.37 -2.53 19.10
C SER A 39 -30.55 -3.55 20.24
N HIS A 40 -29.44 -4.04 20.80
CA HIS A 40 -29.48 -4.96 21.94
C HIS A 40 -29.88 -4.29 23.24
N ALA A 41 -29.39 -3.07 23.48
CA ALA A 41 -29.78 -2.31 24.66
C ALA A 41 -31.30 -2.09 24.68
N GLU A 42 -31.90 -1.72 23.54
CA GLU A 42 -33.35 -1.54 23.41
C GLU A 42 -34.13 -2.85 23.65
N HIS A 43 -33.65 -3.98 23.13
CA HIS A 43 -34.29 -5.28 23.37
C HIS A 43 -34.24 -5.71 24.84
N VAL A 44 -33.11 -5.48 25.52
CA VAL A 44 -32.95 -5.81 26.94
C VAL A 44 -33.84 -4.93 27.81
N ASP A 45 -33.93 -3.63 27.52
CA ASP A 45 -34.81 -2.71 28.25
C ASP A 45 -36.28 -3.15 28.12
N HIS A 46 -36.73 -3.58 26.94
CA HIS A 46 -38.08 -4.10 26.74
C HIS A 46 -38.36 -5.36 27.59
N ILE A 47 -37.41 -6.28 27.68
CA ILE A 47 -37.56 -7.51 28.48
C ILE A 47 -37.59 -7.19 29.99
N ILE A 48 -36.77 -6.23 30.42
CA ILE A 48 -36.70 -5.81 31.83
C ILE A 48 -37.97 -5.07 32.25
N ASP A 49 -38.48 -4.15 31.45
CA ASP A 49 -39.60 -3.31 31.85
C ASP A 49 -40.96 -4.01 31.72
N GLN A 50 -41.11 -4.95 30.79
CA GLN A 50 -42.41 -5.54 30.47
C GLN A 50 -42.61 -6.94 31.09
N ASP A 51 -41.74 -7.89 30.76
CA ASP A 51 -41.93 -9.30 31.18
C ASP A 51 -41.57 -9.51 32.65
N LEU A 52 -40.47 -8.90 33.13
CA LEU A 52 -40.04 -9.02 34.52
C LEU A 52 -40.97 -8.28 35.48
N ARG A 53 -41.58 -7.16 35.04
CA ARG A 53 -42.59 -6.43 35.80
C ARG A 53 -43.84 -7.26 36.01
N THR A 54 -44.42 -7.80 34.94
CA THR A 54 -45.66 -8.61 35.01
C THR A 54 -45.44 -9.87 35.86
N LYS A 55 -44.27 -10.49 35.77
CA LYS A 55 -43.87 -11.58 36.66
C LYS A 55 -43.83 -11.16 38.14
N SER A 56 -43.26 -10.01 38.45
CA SER A 56 -43.25 -9.48 39.82
C SER A 56 -44.67 -9.24 40.34
N GLU A 57 -45.55 -8.67 39.51
CA GLU A 57 -46.95 -8.41 39.84
C GLU A 57 -47.74 -9.70 40.10
N MET A 58 -47.46 -10.76 39.34
CA MET A 58 -48.06 -12.07 39.61
C MET A 58 -47.67 -12.66 40.97
N HIS A 59 -46.42 -12.50 41.40
CA HIS A 59 -46.01 -12.91 42.75
C HIS A 59 -46.63 -12.05 43.85
N GLU A 60 -46.82 -10.76 43.61
CA GLU A 60 -47.53 -9.87 44.52
C GLU A 60 -49.01 -10.26 44.65
N LEU A 61 -49.68 -10.54 43.52
CA LEU A 61 -51.06 -11.05 43.50
C LEU A 61 -51.18 -12.36 44.30
N ALA A 62 -50.22 -13.28 44.14
CA ALA A 62 -50.22 -14.53 44.89
C ALA A 62 -50.04 -14.32 46.40
N THR A 63 -49.27 -13.32 46.79
CA THR A 63 -49.09 -12.92 48.19
C THR A 63 -50.38 -12.31 48.74
N LEU A 64 -51.07 -11.45 47.98
CA LEU A 64 -52.36 -10.87 48.36
C LEU A 64 -53.43 -11.95 48.52
N TYR A 65 -53.53 -12.87 47.56
CA TYR A 65 -54.46 -14.00 47.61
C TYR A 65 -54.21 -14.90 48.83
N ALA A 66 -52.96 -15.26 49.11
CA ALA A 66 -52.63 -16.01 50.32
C ALA A 66 -53.02 -15.24 51.60
N THR A 67 -52.80 -13.92 51.61
CA THR A 67 -53.19 -13.04 52.73
C THR A 67 -54.71 -13.03 52.94
N GLU A 68 -55.51 -13.07 51.87
CA GLU A 68 -56.98 -13.18 51.96
C GLU A 68 -57.41 -14.48 52.64
N ILE A 69 -56.84 -15.62 52.22
CA ILE A 69 -57.13 -16.92 52.83
C ILE A 69 -56.78 -16.91 54.33
N HIS A 70 -55.63 -16.32 54.69
CA HIS A 70 -55.24 -16.18 56.09
C HIS A 70 -56.17 -15.24 56.87
N ALA A 71 -56.61 -14.14 56.27
CA ALA A 71 -57.56 -13.21 56.88
C ALA A 71 -58.92 -13.86 57.12
N TRP A 72 -59.42 -14.66 56.18
CA TRP A 72 -60.61 -15.47 56.34
C TRP A 72 -60.48 -16.46 57.52
N LYS A 73 -59.37 -17.22 57.59
CA LYS A 73 -59.11 -18.13 58.72
C LYS A 73 -59.10 -17.42 60.07
N ASN A 74 -58.58 -16.19 60.13
CA ASN A 74 -58.59 -15.40 61.36
C ASN A 74 -60.01 -15.04 61.84
N ILE A 75 -60.98 -14.89 60.93
CA ILE A 75 -62.39 -14.67 61.29
C ILE A 75 -62.94 -15.88 62.03
N LEU A 76 -62.70 -17.09 61.53
CA LEU A 76 -63.19 -18.31 62.18
C LEU A 76 -62.55 -18.52 63.55
N ILE A 77 -61.30 -18.11 63.75
CA ILE A 77 -60.58 -18.28 65.01
C ILE A 77 -60.95 -17.21 66.06
N ARG A 78 -61.17 -15.96 65.64
CA ARG A 78 -61.25 -14.79 66.55
C ARG A 78 -62.52 -13.95 66.40
N GLY A 79 -63.45 -14.35 65.53
CA GLY A 79 -64.63 -13.55 65.14
C GLY A 79 -65.87 -13.75 66.00
N SER A 80 -65.77 -14.29 67.21
CA SER A 80 -66.93 -14.46 68.10
C SER A 80 -67.49 -13.13 68.60
N GLN A 81 -66.66 -12.09 68.71
CA GLN A 81 -67.08 -10.72 69.06
C GLN A 81 -67.42 -9.90 67.81
N ASP A 82 -68.51 -9.15 67.87
CA ASP A 82 -69.07 -8.41 66.72
C ASP A 82 -68.13 -7.34 66.16
N ASP A 83 -67.47 -6.58 67.03
CA ASP A 83 -66.50 -5.54 66.66
C ASP A 83 -65.26 -6.14 65.98
N VAL A 84 -64.74 -7.24 66.53
CA VAL A 84 -63.59 -7.97 65.99
C VAL A 84 -63.93 -8.62 64.65
N ARG A 85 -65.10 -9.26 64.54
CA ARG A 85 -65.58 -9.91 63.31
C ARG A 85 -65.78 -8.91 62.18
N ASN A 86 -66.47 -7.80 62.45
CA ASN A 86 -66.70 -6.75 61.46
C ASN A 86 -65.38 -6.16 60.94
N LYS A 87 -64.40 -5.97 61.83
CA LYS A 87 -63.07 -5.50 61.44
C LYS A 87 -62.34 -6.50 60.53
N TYR A 88 -62.30 -7.78 60.90
CA TYR A 88 -61.63 -8.78 60.06
C TYR A 88 -62.37 -9.02 58.74
N TRP A 89 -63.71 -9.00 58.75
CA TRP A 89 -64.50 -9.10 57.52
C TRP A 89 -64.22 -7.93 56.58
N SER A 90 -64.24 -6.69 57.08
CA SER A 90 -63.88 -5.51 56.28
C SER A 90 -62.46 -5.61 55.70
N ASN A 91 -61.51 -6.21 56.43
CA ASN A 91 -60.18 -6.48 55.91
C ASN A 91 -60.18 -7.54 54.79
N VAL A 92 -60.97 -8.61 54.91
CA VAL A 92 -61.16 -9.61 53.84
C VAL A 92 -61.78 -8.96 52.61
N GLU A 93 -62.84 -8.16 52.76
CA GLU A 93 -63.46 -7.43 51.65
C GLU A 93 -62.46 -6.49 50.96
N SER A 94 -61.64 -5.78 51.74
CA SER A 94 -60.62 -4.90 51.19
C SER A 94 -59.54 -5.66 50.41
N ILE A 95 -59.05 -6.79 50.92
CA ILE A 95 -58.05 -7.60 50.21
C ILE A 95 -58.69 -8.22 48.96
N HIS A 96 -59.92 -8.73 49.06
CA HIS A 96 -60.66 -9.27 47.92
C HIS A 96 -60.75 -8.29 46.77
N HIS A 97 -61.13 -7.03 47.05
CA HIS A 97 -61.19 -5.98 46.04
C HIS A 97 -59.82 -5.71 45.41
N LYS A 98 -58.74 -5.70 46.20
CA LYS A 98 -57.38 -5.55 45.68
C LYS A 98 -56.96 -6.71 44.78
N VAL A 99 -57.26 -7.96 45.18
CA VAL A 99 -56.96 -9.15 44.36
C VAL A 99 -57.73 -9.08 43.04
N GLN A 100 -59.02 -8.69 43.06
CA GLN A 100 -59.83 -8.52 41.84
C GLN A 100 -59.28 -7.42 40.92
N GLU A 101 -58.88 -6.27 41.50
CA GLU A 101 -58.31 -5.14 40.77
C GLU A 101 -56.97 -5.49 40.12
N GLU A 102 -56.04 -6.03 40.90
CA GLU A 102 -54.70 -6.43 40.43
C GLU A 102 -54.79 -7.56 39.39
N ALA A 103 -55.61 -8.60 39.62
CA ALA A 103 -55.83 -9.65 38.64
C ALA A 103 -56.46 -9.12 37.35
N GLY A 104 -57.38 -8.15 37.45
CA GLY A 104 -57.97 -7.48 36.31
C GLY A 104 -56.94 -6.69 35.48
N ARG A 105 -56.05 -5.94 36.16
CA ARG A 105 -54.96 -5.21 35.52
C ARG A 105 -54.02 -6.16 34.80
N ILE A 106 -53.55 -7.22 35.47
CA ILE A 106 -52.64 -8.21 34.88
C ILE A 106 -53.28 -8.90 33.68
N ARG A 107 -54.57 -9.26 33.74
CA ARG A 107 -55.30 -9.81 32.59
C ARG A 107 -55.29 -8.86 31.39
N ASP A 108 -55.54 -7.58 31.63
CA ASP A 108 -55.59 -6.58 30.55
C ASP A 108 -54.20 -6.30 29.99
N GLU A 109 -53.15 -6.35 30.81
CA GLU A 109 -51.75 -6.26 30.39
C GLU A 109 -51.33 -7.49 29.57
N LEU A 110 -51.74 -8.71 29.96
CA LEU A 110 -51.50 -9.92 29.18
C LEU A 110 -52.17 -9.87 27.79
N MET A 111 -53.40 -9.37 27.72
CA MET A 111 -54.14 -9.28 26.46
C MET A 111 -53.60 -8.20 25.52
N ASN A 112 -53.29 -7.00 26.04
CA ASN A 112 -53.02 -5.82 25.21
C ASN A 112 -51.53 -5.52 25.02
N VAL A 113 -50.67 -5.97 25.94
CA VAL A 113 -49.24 -5.62 25.98
C VAL A 113 -48.38 -6.83 25.62
N HIS A 114 -48.70 -8.00 26.18
CA HIS A 114 -47.95 -9.24 25.90
C HIS A 114 -48.53 -10.04 24.73
N GLU A 115 -49.70 -9.66 24.23
CA GLU A 115 -50.43 -10.37 23.17
C GLU A 115 -50.62 -11.87 23.45
N ASP A 116 -50.83 -12.23 24.74
CA ASP A 116 -51.00 -13.60 25.20
C ASP A 116 -52.48 -13.86 25.62
N PRO A 117 -53.35 -14.25 24.66
CA PRO A 117 -54.75 -14.51 24.93
C PRO A 117 -54.97 -15.76 25.80
N GLU A 118 -54.02 -16.70 25.82
CA GLU A 118 -54.12 -17.93 26.61
C GLU A 118 -53.90 -17.63 28.09
N ALA A 119 -52.82 -16.91 28.43
CA ALA A 119 -52.54 -16.45 29.78
C ALA A 119 -53.65 -15.50 30.29
N ALA A 120 -54.14 -14.59 29.44
CA ALA A 120 -55.26 -13.72 29.80
C ALA A 120 -56.56 -14.50 30.08
N ALA A 121 -56.81 -15.62 29.38
CA ALA A 121 -57.95 -16.49 29.66
C ALA A 121 -57.83 -17.20 31.02
N ILE A 122 -56.63 -17.66 31.39
CA ILE A 122 -56.36 -18.27 32.70
C ILE A 122 -56.58 -17.23 33.81
N MET A 123 -56.10 -16.01 33.64
CA MET A 123 -56.33 -14.91 34.60
C MET A 123 -57.81 -14.54 34.72
N LYS A 124 -58.56 -14.55 33.61
CA LYS A 124 -60.01 -14.36 33.64
C LYS A 124 -60.72 -15.46 34.42
N GLU A 125 -60.28 -16.71 34.27
CA GLU A 125 -60.83 -17.82 35.04
C GLU A 125 -60.47 -17.70 36.52
N PHE A 126 -59.25 -17.27 36.86
CA PHE A 126 -58.86 -16.97 38.24
C PHE A 126 -59.79 -15.93 38.87
N ILE A 127 -60.03 -14.79 38.19
CA ILE A 127 -60.95 -13.72 38.62
C ILE A 127 -62.34 -14.28 38.94
N ASN A 128 -62.89 -15.13 38.07
CA ASN A 128 -64.22 -15.72 38.23
C ASN A 128 -64.27 -16.69 39.42
N GLN A 129 -63.28 -17.59 39.53
CA GLN A 129 -63.20 -18.56 40.61
C GLN A 129 -62.94 -17.89 41.97
N HIS A 130 -62.12 -16.84 41.98
CA HIS A 130 -61.87 -16.00 43.13
C HIS A 130 -63.13 -15.27 43.60
N GLN A 131 -63.97 -14.77 42.67
CA GLN A 131 -65.27 -14.18 43.01
C GLN A 131 -66.20 -15.21 43.64
N ALA A 132 -66.31 -16.41 43.05
CA ALA A 132 -67.12 -17.50 43.58
C ALA A 132 -66.66 -17.97 44.97
N MET A 133 -65.33 -17.99 45.19
CA MET A 133 -64.71 -18.27 46.49
C MET A 133 -65.20 -17.27 47.55
N PHE A 134 -65.12 -15.97 47.26
CA PHE A 134 -65.54 -14.90 48.16
C PHE A 134 -67.05 -14.90 48.44
N ASP A 135 -67.87 -15.20 47.44
CA ASP A 135 -69.31 -15.38 47.64
C ASP A 135 -69.63 -16.59 48.53
N THR A 136 -68.76 -17.60 48.53
CA THR A 136 -68.87 -18.74 49.45
C THR A 136 -68.37 -18.38 50.85
N TYR A 137 -67.33 -17.55 50.98
CA TYR A 137 -66.92 -16.96 52.27
C TYR A 137 -68.03 -16.13 52.91
N LYS A 138 -68.77 -15.33 52.13
CA LYS A 138 -69.97 -14.61 52.63
C LYS A 138 -71.01 -15.56 53.24
N LYS A 139 -71.33 -16.64 52.54
CA LYS A 139 -72.25 -17.68 53.03
C LYS A 139 -71.68 -18.39 54.25
N GLY A 140 -70.38 -18.68 54.26
CA GLY A 140 -69.66 -19.24 55.40
C GLY A 140 -69.75 -18.36 56.64
N LEU A 141 -69.63 -17.04 56.48
CA LEU A 141 -69.74 -16.07 57.57
C LEU A 141 -71.17 -16.05 58.13
N GLN A 142 -72.17 -16.08 57.25
CA GLN A 142 -73.57 -16.16 57.66
C GLN A 142 -73.83 -17.42 58.48
N VAL A 143 -73.38 -18.59 58.00
CA VAL A 143 -73.49 -19.86 58.73
C VAL A 143 -72.74 -19.81 60.06
N TYR A 144 -71.54 -19.22 60.10
CA TYR A 144 -70.77 -19.05 61.33
C TYR A 144 -71.55 -18.26 62.39
N VAL A 145 -72.20 -17.15 62.01
CA VAL A 145 -73.00 -16.34 62.94
C VAL A 145 -74.30 -17.04 63.35
N GLU A 146 -75.02 -17.66 62.40
CA GLU A 146 -76.30 -18.35 62.67
C GLU A 146 -76.15 -19.63 63.51
N SER A 147 -74.96 -20.22 63.52
CA SER A 147 -74.66 -21.46 64.26
C SER A 147 -73.99 -21.22 65.63
N ASP A 148 -74.12 -20.01 66.18
CA ASP A 148 -73.47 -19.62 67.45
C ASP A 148 -71.94 -19.80 67.40
N PHE A 149 -71.33 -19.37 66.29
CA PHE A 149 -69.88 -19.38 66.04
C PHE A 149 -69.25 -20.78 65.93
N ASP A 150 -69.99 -21.75 65.41
CA ASP A 150 -69.48 -23.09 65.09
C ASP A 150 -68.52 -23.04 63.89
N VAL A 151 -67.22 -23.10 64.21
CA VAL A 151 -66.13 -23.11 63.22
C VAL A 151 -66.22 -24.30 62.27
N ALA A 152 -66.56 -25.49 62.76
CA ALA A 152 -66.56 -26.71 61.95
C ALA A 152 -67.66 -26.65 60.88
N ARG A 153 -68.81 -26.07 61.23
CA ARG A 153 -69.94 -25.92 60.30
C ARG A 153 -69.66 -24.89 59.20
N ALA A 154 -69.01 -23.78 59.55
CA ALA A 154 -68.59 -22.77 58.59
C ALA A 154 -67.44 -23.25 57.69
N ASP A 155 -66.43 -23.91 58.27
CA ASP A 155 -65.26 -24.44 57.55
C ASP A 155 -65.67 -25.50 56.52
N LYS A 156 -66.59 -26.40 56.87
CA LYS A 156 -67.12 -27.42 55.94
C LYS A 156 -67.76 -26.83 54.69
N LEU A 157 -68.35 -25.64 54.76
CA LEU A 157 -68.97 -24.99 53.61
C LEU A 157 -67.93 -24.37 52.66
N VAL A 158 -66.80 -23.94 53.20
CA VAL A 158 -65.71 -23.29 52.47
C VAL A 158 -64.55 -24.24 52.20
N GLU A 159 -64.68 -25.52 52.54
CA GLU A 159 -63.61 -26.49 52.38
C GLU A 159 -63.24 -26.66 50.89
N GLY A 160 -61.99 -26.35 50.55
CA GLY A 160 -61.44 -26.54 49.21
C GLY A 160 -61.86 -25.50 48.17
N VAL A 161 -62.61 -24.47 48.54
CA VAL A 161 -62.99 -23.37 47.63
C VAL A 161 -61.77 -22.56 47.13
N ASP A 162 -60.67 -22.60 47.88
CA ASP A 162 -59.39 -21.95 47.59
C ASP A 162 -58.49 -22.78 46.64
N LYS A 163 -58.80 -24.07 46.43
CA LYS A 163 -57.96 -24.97 45.61
C LYS A 163 -57.89 -24.52 44.16
N LYS A 164 -59.05 -24.26 43.53
CA LYS A 164 -59.10 -23.94 42.10
C LYS A 164 -58.46 -22.58 41.77
N PRO A 165 -58.73 -21.48 42.50
CA PRO A 165 -57.99 -20.23 42.27
C PRO A 165 -56.48 -20.40 42.52
N ASN A 166 -56.07 -21.16 43.54
CA ASN A 166 -54.65 -21.42 43.79
C ASN A 166 -53.98 -22.20 42.64
N GLU A 167 -54.62 -23.23 42.09
CA GLU A 167 -54.11 -23.96 40.93
C GLU A 167 -53.89 -23.05 39.71
N LEU A 168 -54.86 -22.17 39.42
CA LEU A 168 -54.77 -21.23 38.30
C LEU A 168 -53.64 -20.21 38.52
N LEU A 169 -53.49 -19.72 39.74
CA LEU A 169 -52.44 -18.77 40.10
C LEU A 169 -51.04 -19.40 40.03
N GLN A 170 -50.89 -20.65 40.50
CA GLN A 170 -49.64 -21.39 40.38
C GLN A 170 -49.32 -21.74 38.92
N GLN A 171 -50.34 -22.08 38.12
CA GLN A 171 -50.17 -22.29 36.68
C GLN A 171 -49.64 -21.02 36.01
N MET A 172 -50.21 -19.86 36.32
CA MET A 172 -49.75 -18.57 35.79
C MET A 172 -48.32 -18.22 36.22
N ILE A 173 -47.98 -18.40 37.49
CA ILE A 173 -46.60 -18.21 37.97
C ILE A 173 -45.62 -19.11 37.21
N HIS A 174 -45.98 -20.37 36.99
CA HIS A 174 -45.14 -21.32 36.25
C HIS A 174 -44.96 -20.93 34.77
N ILE A 175 -46.03 -20.48 34.12
CA ILE A 175 -45.98 -19.95 32.74
C ILE A 175 -45.03 -18.75 32.70
N MET A 176 -45.21 -17.77 33.58
CA MET A 176 -44.36 -16.58 33.61
C MET A 176 -42.90 -16.86 33.97
N ASP A 177 -42.63 -17.81 34.87
CA ASP A 177 -41.27 -18.24 35.17
C ASP A 177 -40.59 -18.88 33.95
N THR A 178 -41.33 -19.73 33.23
CA THR A 178 -40.83 -20.41 32.05
C THR A 178 -40.62 -19.44 30.89
N ASP A 179 -41.56 -18.53 30.66
CA ASP A 179 -41.43 -17.52 29.61
C ASP A 179 -40.32 -16.51 29.91
N ALA A 180 -40.21 -16.01 31.14
CA ALA A 180 -39.12 -15.12 31.51
C ALA A 180 -37.74 -15.76 31.29
N THR A 181 -37.58 -17.04 31.63
CA THR A 181 -36.32 -17.75 31.39
C THR A 181 -36.07 -18.03 29.91
N ARG A 182 -37.11 -18.34 29.13
CA ARG A 182 -37.02 -18.55 27.69
C ARG A 182 -36.64 -17.25 26.97
N VAL A 183 -37.33 -16.14 27.25
CA VAL A 183 -37.07 -14.81 26.67
C VAL A 183 -35.66 -14.34 26.99
N LEU A 184 -35.20 -14.49 28.25
CA LEU A 184 -33.82 -14.16 28.62
C LEU A 184 -32.78 -15.03 27.89
N GLN A 185 -33.09 -16.30 27.64
CA GLN A 185 -32.19 -17.21 26.94
C GLN A 185 -32.14 -16.97 25.43
N GLU A 186 -33.28 -16.64 24.82
CA GLU A 186 -33.38 -16.19 23.43
C GLU A 186 -32.59 -14.89 23.23
N ALA A 187 -32.84 -13.87 24.06
CA ALA A 187 -32.10 -12.61 24.03
C ALA A 187 -30.59 -12.80 24.22
N ARG A 188 -30.16 -13.71 25.11
CA ARG A 188 -28.74 -14.05 25.26
C ARG A 188 -28.16 -14.71 24.01
N ASN A 189 -28.89 -15.63 23.39
CA ASN A 189 -28.40 -16.34 22.21
C ASN A 189 -28.28 -15.39 21.01
N ASP A 190 -29.25 -14.49 20.84
CA ASP A 190 -29.22 -13.44 19.82
C ASP A 190 -28.04 -12.48 20.06
N PHE A 191 -27.82 -12.07 21.31
CA PHE A 191 -26.64 -11.27 21.69
C PHE A 191 -25.32 -11.95 21.35
N VAL A 192 -25.18 -13.22 21.70
CA VAL A 192 -23.95 -13.97 21.41
C VAL A 192 -23.78 -14.18 19.90
N PHE A 193 -24.86 -14.39 19.16
CA PHE A 193 -24.81 -14.54 17.70
C PHE A 193 -24.35 -13.24 17.03
N ASP A 194 -24.97 -12.11 17.35
CA ASP A 194 -24.62 -10.81 16.79
C ASP A 194 -23.21 -10.37 17.19
N GLN A 195 -22.79 -10.65 18.43
CA GLN A 195 -21.42 -10.42 18.87
C GLN A 195 -20.42 -11.25 18.05
N LYS A 196 -20.72 -12.53 17.79
CA LYS A 196 -19.88 -13.38 16.94
C LYS A 196 -19.80 -12.86 15.51
N MET A 197 -20.93 -12.42 14.94
CA MET A 197 -20.95 -11.82 13.60
C MET A 197 -20.16 -10.51 13.56
N THR A 198 -20.18 -9.71 14.63
CA THR A 198 -19.32 -8.52 14.79
C THR A 198 -17.85 -8.85 14.66
N VAL A 199 -17.39 -9.86 15.41
CA VAL A 199 -15.99 -10.28 15.38
C VAL A 199 -15.61 -10.78 13.98
N VAL A 200 -16.49 -11.54 13.32
CA VAL A 200 -16.28 -12.01 11.95
C VAL A 200 -16.18 -10.86 10.96
N TYR A 201 -17.06 -9.86 11.03
CA TYR A 201 -17.01 -8.70 10.12
C TYR A 201 -15.77 -7.84 10.34
N ILE A 202 -15.37 -7.61 11.59
CA ILE A 202 -14.12 -6.88 11.89
C ILE A 202 -12.91 -7.65 11.35
N ALA A 203 -12.84 -8.97 11.58
CA ALA A 203 -11.76 -9.81 11.08
C ALA A 203 -11.68 -9.81 9.55
N LEU A 204 -12.83 -9.89 8.86
CA LEU A 204 -12.92 -9.84 7.40
C LEU A 204 -12.50 -8.45 6.86
N ALA A 205 -12.97 -7.36 7.49
CA ALA A 205 -12.59 -6.01 7.12
C ALA A 205 -11.09 -5.77 7.28
N MET A 206 -10.49 -6.26 8.38
CA MET A 206 -9.04 -6.23 8.59
C MET A 206 -8.28 -7.03 7.53
N LEU A 207 -8.73 -8.26 7.23
CA LEU A 207 -8.11 -9.12 6.23
C LEU A 207 -8.13 -8.47 4.84
N ILE A 208 -9.29 -7.95 4.41
CA ILE A 208 -9.46 -7.30 3.11
C ILE A 208 -8.62 -6.03 3.04
N SER A 209 -8.66 -5.19 4.07
CA SER A 209 -7.87 -3.96 4.17
C SER A 209 -6.37 -4.26 4.07
N PHE A 210 -5.88 -5.25 4.81
CA PHE A 210 -4.47 -5.64 4.81
C PHE A 210 -4.04 -6.23 3.46
N THR A 211 -4.86 -7.11 2.88
CA THR A 211 -4.56 -7.73 1.58
C THR A 211 -4.52 -6.68 0.47
N LEU A 212 -5.49 -5.75 0.47
CA LEU A 212 -5.54 -4.65 -0.50
C LEU A 212 -4.36 -3.70 -0.34
N PHE A 213 -3.94 -3.43 0.90
CA PHE A 213 -2.75 -2.64 1.20
C PHE A 213 -1.48 -3.28 0.64
N LEU A 214 -1.24 -4.57 0.92
CA LEU A 214 -0.08 -5.29 0.39
C LEU A 214 -0.08 -5.35 -1.14
N PHE A 215 -1.23 -5.67 -1.75
CA PHE A 215 -1.37 -5.74 -3.20
C PHE A 215 -1.06 -4.40 -3.87
N MET A 216 -1.58 -3.29 -3.33
CA MET A 216 -1.31 -1.96 -3.88
C MET A 216 0.14 -1.52 -3.68
N ILE A 217 0.76 -1.75 -2.52
CA ILE A 217 2.19 -1.47 -2.32
C ILE A 217 3.04 -2.24 -3.32
N GLN A 218 2.76 -3.53 -3.50
CA GLN A 218 3.47 -4.37 -4.44
C GLN A 218 3.42 -3.80 -5.86
N LYS A 219 2.23 -3.39 -6.31
CA LYS A 219 2.01 -2.90 -7.67
C LYS A 219 2.50 -1.47 -7.90
N THR A 220 2.35 -0.59 -6.91
CA THR A 220 2.60 0.86 -7.09
C THR A 220 3.98 1.33 -6.64
N VAL A 221 4.64 0.61 -5.73
CA VAL A 221 5.95 0.98 -5.19
C VAL A 221 7.00 -0.07 -5.51
N ILE A 222 6.77 -1.33 -5.10
CA ILE A 222 7.81 -2.38 -5.17
C ILE A 222 8.13 -2.75 -6.62
N LEU A 223 7.12 -3.01 -7.45
CA LEU A 223 7.34 -3.44 -8.83
C LEU A 223 8.02 -2.37 -9.70
N PRO A 224 7.59 -1.09 -9.71
CA PRO A 224 8.29 -0.04 -10.46
C PRO A 224 9.72 0.19 -9.95
N THR A 225 9.94 0.14 -8.63
CA THR A 225 11.28 0.29 -8.04
C THR A 225 12.21 -0.85 -8.46
N ARG A 226 11.72 -2.10 -8.43
CA ARG A 226 12.51 -3.26 -8.89
C ARG A 226 12.84 -3.21 -10.38
N ARG A 227 11.91 -2.71 -11.22
CA ARG A 227 12.17 -2.49 -12.65
C ARG A 227 13.28 -1.47 -12.85
N LEU A 228 13.15 -0.30 -12.22
CA LEU A 228 14.18 0.75 -12.29
C LEU A 228 15.55 0.26 -11.80
N MET A 229 15.59 -0.48 -10.68
CA MET A 229 16.83 -1.09 -10.19
C MET A 229 17.47 -2.04 -11.20
N LYS A 230 16.66 -2.85 -11.89
CA LYS A 230 17.14 -3.77 -12.92
C LYS A 230 17.71 -3.01 -14.11
N ASP A 231 17.02 -1.98 -14.58
CA ASP A 231 17.47 -1.17 -15.71
C ASP A 231 18.78 -0.42 -15.38
N LEU A 232 18.88 0.15 -14.17
CA LEU A 232 20.11 0.79 -13.70
C LEU A 232 21.27 -0.19 -13.54
N ALA A 233 21.00 -1.43 -13.12
CA ALA A 233 22.03 -2.48 -13.03
C ALA A 233 22.57 -2.87 -14.42
N LEU A 234 21.71 -2.93 -15.44
CA LEU A 234 22.13 -3.14 -16.83
C LEU A 234 23.02 -1.99 -17.31
N MET A 235 22.63 -0.74 -17.05
CA MET A 235 23.47 0.42 -17.37
C MET A 235 24.82 0.38 -16.66
N ALA A 236 24.85 -0.01 -15.38
CA ALA A 236 26.09 -0.15 -14.61
C ALA A 236 27.01 -1.24 -15.19
N SER A 237 26.47 -2.25 -15.86
CA SER A 237 27.23 -3.26 -16.59
C SER A 237 27.71 -2.83 -17.98
N GLY A 238 27.38 -1.60 -18.40
CA GLY A 238 27.72 -1.05 -19.72
C GLY A 238 26.71 -1.38 -20.82
N ASP A 239 25.60 -2.03 -20.49
CA ASP A 239 24.49 -2.27 -21.43
C ASP A 239 23.48 -1.11 -21.38
N PHE A 240 23.55 -0.23 -22.38
CA PHE A 240 22.62 0.90 -22.54
C PHE A 240 21.46 0.59 -23.49
N THR A 241 21.30 -0.65 -23.97
CA THR A 241 20.27 -1.00 -24.96
C THR A 241 18.85 -1.06 -24.40
N HIS A 242 18.71 -1.29 -23.09
CA HIS A 242 17.43 -1.40 -22.40
C HIS A 242 16.89 -0.04 -21.95
N LYS A 243 15.93 0.52 -22.69
CA LYS A 243 15.37 1.84 -22.38
C LYS A 243 14.60 1.86 -21.05
N ILE A 244 14.96 2.79 -20.16
CA ILE A 244 14.19 3.05 -18.94
C ILE A 244 12.81 3.62 -19.30
N VAL A 245 11.74 2.96 -18.84
CA VAL A 245 10.35 3.39 -19.04
C VAL A 245 9.82 4.12 -17.81
N VAL A 246 9.26 5.31 -18.00
CA VAL A 246 8.61 6.08 -16.93
C VAL A 246 7.12 5.71 -16.86
N GLU A 247 6.78 4.84 -15.92
CA GLU A 247 5.41 4.32 -15.76
C GLU A 247 4.61 5.00 -14.62
N SER A 248 5.26 5.83 -13.81
CA SER A 248 4.66 6.48 -12.63
C SER A 248 4.79 8.00 -12.68
N GLY A 249 3.85 8.71 -12.07
CA GLY A 249 3.88 10.17 -11.91
C GLY A 249 4.35 10.65 -10.53
N ASP A 250 4.83 9.73 -9.69
CA ASP A 250 5.31 10.00 -8.34
C ASP A 250 6.84 10.12 -8.28
N GLU A 251 7.41 10.11 -7.07
CA GLU A 251 8.85 10.22 -6.84
C GLU A 251 9.64 9.09 -7.53
N ILE A 252 9.06 7.88 -7.66
CA ILE A 252 9.68 6.78 -8.42
C ILE A 252 9.68 7.10 -9.91
N GLY A 253 8.59 7.69 -10.41
CA GLY A 253 8.51 8.19 -11.78
C GLY A 253 9.54 9.26 -12.10
N GLN A 254 9.75 10.21 -11.17
CA GLN A 254 10.78 11.24 -11.30
C GLN A 254 12.18 10.63 -11.32
N LEU A 255 12.45 9.64 -10.45
CA LEU A 255 13.71 8.89 -10.46
C LEU A 255 13.92 8.13 -11.78
N SER A 256 12.89 7.47 -12.32
CA SER A 256 12.94 6.82 -13.63
C SER A 256 13.22 7.82 -14.75
N ALA A 257 12.62 9.03 -14.70
CA ALA A 257 12.87 10.07 -15.70
C ALA A 257 14.32 10.57 -15.65
N SER A 258 14.86 10.81 -14.45
CA SER A 258 16.27 11.17 -14.28
C SER A 258 17.21 10.05 -14.75
N GLY A 259 16.89 8.79 -14.45
CA GLY A 259 17.64 7.62 -14.95
C GLY A 259 17.62 7.51 -16.47
N ALA A 260 16.47 7.69 -17.10
CA ALA A 260 16.33 7.70 -18.56
C ALA A 260 17.15 8.81 -19.21
N LYS A 261 17.20 10.00 -18.58
CA LYS A 261 18.04 11.09 -19.08
C LYS A 261 19.53 10.76 -18.98
N LEU A 262 19.96 10.18 -17.85
CA LEU A 262 21.34 9.71 -17.67
C LEU A 262 21.72 8.65 -18.70
N GLN A 263 20.80 7.74 -19.05
CA GLN A 263 21.01 6.74 -20.10
C GLN A 263 21.24 7.39 -21.48
N GLU A 264 20.42 8.37 -21.86
CA GLU A 264 20.55 9.10 -23.12
C GLU A 264 21.89 9.83 -23.22
N ASP A 265 22.29 10.50 -22.14
CA ASP A 265 23.53 11.27 -22.08
C ASP A 265 24.76 10.33 -22.16
N MET A 266 24.74 9.20 -21.46
CA MET A 266 25.80 8.18 -21.55
C MET A 266 25.87 7.57 -22.96
N GLY A 267 24.74 7.25 -23.58
CA GLY A 267 24.70 6.74 -24.95
C GLY A 267 25.30 7.73 -25.95
N SER A 268 25.03 9.03 -25.76
CA SER A 268 25.61 10.11 -26.57
C SER A 268 27.12 10.21 -26.42
N ILE A 269 27.65 10.06 -25.20
CA ILE A 269 29.10 10.04 -24.93
C ILE A 269 29.76 8.83 -25.61
N VAL A 270 29.17 7.64 -25.50
CA VAL A 270 29.69 6.43 -26.16
C VAL A 270 29.72 6.59 -27.69
N LYS A 271 28.70 7.23 -28.27
CA LYS A 271 28.69 7.55 -29.71
C LYS A 271 29.82 8.51 -30.08
N LEU A 272 30.01 9.58 -29.31
CA LEU A 272 31.08 10.56 -29.55
C LEU A 272 32.48 9.92 -29.43
N ILE A 273 32.67 9.01 -28.49
CA ILE A 273 33.91 8.24 -28.34
C ILE A 273 34.15 7.38 -29.59
N ASN A 274 33.14 6.64 -30.06
CA ASN A 274 33.27 5.82 -31.28
C ASN A 274 33.60 6.67 -32.52
N GLU A 275 32.94 7.81 -32.71
CA GLU A 275 33.25 8.73 -33.81
C GLU A 275 34.68 9.29 -33.71
N SER A 276 35.16 9.53 -32.50
CA SER A 276 36.53 10.00 -32.27
C SER A 276 37.56 8.91 -32.54
N VAL A 277 37.30 7.66 -32.14
CA VAL A 277 38.13 6.50 -32.47
C VAL A 277 38.23 6.29 -33.98
N PHE A 278 37.12 6.41 -34.71
CA PHE A 278 37.12 6.30 -36.17
C PHE A 278 37.98 7.39 -36.83
N ARG A 279 37.87 8.64 -36.36
CA ARG A 279 38.71 9.76 -36.84
C ARG A 279 40.20 9.53 -36.57
N VAL A 280 40.55 9.02 -35.39
CA VAL A 280 41.94 8.69 -35.06
C VAL A 280 42.46 7.56 -35.96
N SER A 281 41.66 6.52 -36.19
CA SER A 281 42.02 5.41 -37.08
C SER A 281 42.27 5.90 -38.51
N ALA A 282 41.38 6.74 -39.06
CA ALA A 282 41.54 7.30 -40.40
C ALA A 282 42.80 8.19 -40.49
N SER A 283 43.07 9.01 -39.47
CA SER A 283 44.27 9.85 -39.42
C SER A 283 45.55 9.01 -39.36
N ALA A 284 45.52 7.89 -38.64
CA ALA A 284 46.66 6.97 -38.57
C ALA A 284 46.93 6.27 -39.92
N GLU A 285 45.89 5.90 -40.66
CA GLU A 285 46.01 5.33 -42.00
C GLU A 285 46.56 6.35 -43.01
N GLU A 286 46.09 7.59 -42.96
CA GLU A 286 46.65 8.70 -43.76
C GLU A 286 48.13 8.94 -43.43
N MET A 287 48.49 8.94 -42.14
CA MET A 287 49.88 9.09 -41.71
C MET A 287 50.77 7.94 -42.20
N ALA A 288 50.26 6.71 -42.21
CA ALA A 288 50.98 5.56 -42.77
C ALA A 288 51.22 5.73 -44.28
N HIS A 289 50.22 6.20 -45.02
CA HIS A 289 50.33 6.48 -46.45
C HIS A 289 51.36 7.60 -46.74
N ILE A 290 51.31 8.70 -45.99
CA ILE A 290 52.28 9.81 -46.11
C ILE A 290 53.70 9.31 -45.80
N THR A 291 53.86 8.46 -44.78
CA THR A 291 55.17 7.90 -44.39
C THR A 291 55.75 7.03 -45.51
N GLU A 292 54.92 6.18 -46.14
CA GLU A 292 55.34 5.37 -47.28
C GLU A 292 55.76 6.23 -48.48
N GLN A 293 54.96 7.24 -48.82
CA GLN A 293 55.29 8.18 -49.89
C GLN A 293 56.60 8.95 -49.58
N SER A 294 56.80 9.36 -48.33
CA SER A 294 58.04 10.03 -47.90
C SER A 294 59.25 9.10 -48.01
N ASN A 295 59.10 7.82 -47.67
CA ASN A 295 60.15 6.83 -47.82
C ASN A 295 60.53 6.63 -49.30
N GLN A 296 59.54 6.54 -50.20
CA GLN A 296 59.78 6.47 -51.65
C GLN A 296 60.49 7.72 -52.19
N ALA A 297 60.05 8.91 -51.76
CA ALA A 297 60.70 10.17 -52.14
C ALA A 297 62.15 10.22 -51.65
N MET A 298 62.44 9.76 -50.43
CA MET A 298 63.81 9.66 -49.93
C MET A 298 64.67 8.68 -50.74
N MET A 299 64.12 7.55 -51.19
CA MET A 299 64.85 6.63 -52.07
C MET A 299 65.20 7.28 -53.41
N SER A 300 64.28 8.02 -54.02
CA SER A 300 64.53 8.77 -55.25
C SER A 300 65.59 9.85 -55.03
N GLN A 301 65.48 10.64 -53.96
CA GLN A 301 66.45 11.68 -53.63
C GLN A 301 67.85 11.11 -53.34
N ARG A 302 67.93 9.92 -52.73
CA ARG A 302 69.20 9.20 -52.57
C ARG A 302 69.81 8.84 -53.92
N ASN A 303 69.01 8.30 -54.84
CA ASN A 303 69.49 7.96 -56.18
C ASN A 303 69.97 9.20 -56.96
N GLU A 304 69.25 10.31 -56.87
CA GLU A 304 69.68 11.60 -57.45
C GLU A 304 70.99 12.08 -56.83
N THR A 305 71.13 11.95 -55.50
CA THR A 305 72.38 12.30 -54.80
C THR A 305 73.55 11.44 -55.26
N ASP A 306 73.35 10.13 -55.46
CA ASP A 306 74.36 9.21 -56.00
C ASP A 306 74.74 9.57 -57.45
N GLN A 307 73.78 10.02 -58.27
CA GLN A 307 74.04 10.54 -59.61
C GLN A 307 74.84 11.85 -59.57
N VAL A 308 74.50 12.78 -58.68
CA VAL A 308 75.26 14.02 -58.49
C VAL A 308 76.69 13.71 -58.05
N ALA A 309 76.89 12.76 -57.13
CA ALA A 309 78.22 12.33 -56.72
C ALA A 309 79.01 11.73 -57.90
N THR A 310 78.35 10.94 -58.76
CA THR A 310 78.95 10.40 -59.98
C THR A 310 79.35 11.52 -60.95
N ALA A 311 78.45 12.47 -61.21
CA ALA A 311 78.73 13.62 -62.06
C ALA A 311 79.87 14.49 -61.49
N MET A 312 79.97 14.63 -60.17
CA MET A 312 81.10 15.32 -59.52
C MET A 312 82.43 14.59 -59.73
N ASN A 313 82.43 13.25 -59.71
CA ASN A 313 83.63 12.45 -60.04
C ASN A 313 84.04 12.66 -61.51
N GLU A 314 83.10 12.59 -62.45
CA GLU A 314 83.37 12.86 -63.87
C GLU A 314 83.83 14.30 -64.12
N MET A 315 83.22 15.27 -63.44
CA MET A 315 83.59 16.68 -63.53
C MET A 315 85.00 16.90 -62.97
N THR A 316 85.34 16.24 -61.87
CA THR A 316 86.71 16.28 -61.29
C THR A 316 87.73 15.69 -62.27
N ALA A 317 87.41 14.57 -62.94
CA ALA A 317 88.26 13.99 -63.96
C ALA A 317 88.44 14.93 -65.16
N THR A 318 87.36 15.56 -65.64
CA THR A 318 87.42 16.55 -66.71
C THR A 318 88.28 17.76 -66.32
N VAL A 319 88.13 18.27 -65.09
CA VAL A 319 88.97 19.37 -64.58
C VAL A 319 90.45 18.95 -64.53
N HIS A 320 90.73 17.70 -64.14
CA HIS A 320 92.09 17.15 -64.15
C HIS A 320 92.66 17.08 -65.57
N GLU A 321 91.87 16.61 -66.54
CA GLU A 321 92.25 16.56 -67.95
C GLU A 321 92.49 17.96 -68.54
N VAL A 322 91.63 18.93 -68.23
CA VAL A 322 91.81 20.33 -68.64
C VAL A 322 93.08 20.93 -68.04
N ALA A 323 93.37 20.66 -66.76
CA ALA A 323 94.61 21.09 -66.12
C ALA A 323 95.85 20.46 -66.78
N GLN A 324 95.79 19.16 -67.10
CA GLN A 324 96.86 18.45 -67.81
C GLN A 324 97.08 19.02 -69.23
N ASN A 325 96.01 19.27 -69.97
CA ASN A 325 96.06 19.90 -71.30
C ASN A 325 96.63 21.32 -71.23
N ALA A 326 96.23 22.12 -70.23
CA ALA A 326 96.79 23.45 -70.01
C ALA A 326 98.30 23.39 -69.71
N GLN A 327 98.73 22.40 -68.92
CA GLN A 327 100.15 22.18 -68.61
C GLN A 327 100.96 21.71 -69.83
N LEU A 328 100.40 20.82 -70.66
CA LEU A 328 100.97 20.43 -71.94
C LEU A 328 101.10 21.62 -72.89
N ALA A 329 100.04 22.42 -73.05
CA ALA A 329 100.04 23.61 -73.89
C ALA A 329 101.06 24.65 -73.42
N ALA A 330 101.17 24.88 -72.11
CA ALA A 330 102.20 25.74 -71.53
C ALA A 330 103.62 25.20 -71.83
N GLY A 331 103.82 23.89 -71.72
CA GLY A 331 105.07 23.23 -72.10
C GLY A 331 105.42 23.41 -73.58
N SER A 332 104.46 23.20 -74.49
CA SER A 332 104.64 23.43 -75.92
C SER A 332 104.92 24.89 -76.26
N ALA A 333 104.22 25.84 -75.62
CA ALA A 333 104.49 27.27 -75.77
C ALA A 333 105.91 27.64 -75.30
N HIS A 334 106.38 27.04 -74.20
CA HIS A 334 107.74 27.23 -73.71
C HIS A 334 108.78 26.66 -74.68
N GLN A 335 108.54 25.48 -75.26
CA GLN A 335 109.39 24.90 -76.28
C GLN A 335 109.43 25.76 -77.55
N ALA A 336 108.28 26.22 -78.05
CA ALA A 336 108.22 27.13 -79.19
C ALA A 336 109.01 28.43 -78.92
N ASN A 337 108.92 28.98 -77.70
CA ASN A 337 109.71 30.14 -77.30
C ASN A 337 111.23 29.84 -77.33
N ASN A 338 111.65 28.66 -76.92
CA ASN A 338 113.05 28.23 -77.02
C ASN A 338 113.51 28.07 -78.48
N GLU A 339 112.67 27.52 -79.35
CA GLU A 339 112.95 27.43 -80.79
C GLU A 339 113.04 28.81 -81.43
N VAL A 340 112.16 29.75 -81.09
CA VAL A 340 112.22 31.16 -81.53
C VAL A 340 113.52 31.82 -81.06
N ASN A 341 113.93 31.63 -79.80
CA ASN A 341 115.20 32.15 -79.28
C ASN A 341 116.41 31.57 -80.03
N THR A 342 116.37 30.26 -80.34
CA THR A 342 117.42 29.59 -81.12
C THR A 342 117.46 30.14 -82.55
N GLY A 343 116.30 30.30 -83.19
CA GLY A 343 116.16 30.93 -84.50
C GLY A 343 116.67 32.37 -84.50
N GLN A 344 116.39 33.15 -83.45
CA GLN A 344 116.90 34.51 -83.29
C GLN A 344 118.42 34.54 -83.20
N ALA A 345 119.05 33.57 -82.52
CA ALA A 345 120.50 33.43 -82.48
C ALA A 345 121.08 33.16 -83.88
N VAL A 346 120.46 32.25 -84.65
CA VAL A 346 120.85 31.96 -86.05
C VAL A 346 120.71 33.20 -86.94
N VAL A 347 119.63 33.97 -86.79
CA VAL A 347 119.44 35.24 -87.53
C VAL A 347 120.51 36.26 -87.14
N ASN A 348 120.83 36.39 -85.85
CA ASN A 348 121.90 37.28 -85.40
C ASN A 348 123.28 36.86 -85.96
N ASP A 349 123.56 35.55 -86.00
CA ASP A 349 124.79 35.02 -86.61
C ASP A 349 124.83 35.30 -88.12
N ALA A 350 123.69 35.15 -88.82
CA ALA A 350 123.56 35.51 -90.22
C ALA A 350 123.78 37.02 -90.45
N ILE A 351 123.25 37.89 -89.59
CA ILE A 351 123.50 39.35 -89.63
C ILE A 351 124.99 39.64 -89.43
N ARG A 352 125.66 38.99 -88.47
CA ARG A 352 127.11 39.14 -88.27
C ARG A 352 127.91 38.65 -89.49
N ALA A 353 127.49 37.55 -90.11
CA ALA A 353 128.11 37.03 -91.33
C ALA A 353 127.92 38.00 -92.52
N ILE A 354 126.73 38.58 -92.67
CA ILE A 354 126.43 39.61 -93.67
C ILE A 354 127.26 40.87 -93.40
N ALA A 355 127.32 41.34 -92.16
CA ALA A 355 128.15 42.49 -91.78
C ALA A 355 129.65 42.23 -92.06
N SER A 356 130.13 41.01 -91.80
CA SER A 356 131.48 40.57 -92.16
C SER A 356 131.70 40.54 -93.68
N LEU A 357 130.71 40.09 -94.45
CA LEU A 357 130.72 40.13 -95.92
C LEU A 357 130.76 41.57 -96.46
N ILE A 358 129.97 42.47 -95.90
CA ILE A 358 129.97 43.90 -96.26
C ILE A 358 131.32 44.53 -95.92
N GLN A 359 131.87 44.27 -94.73
CA GLN A 359 133.19 44.78 -94.33
C GLN A 359 134.33 44.23 -95.21
N LYS A 360 134.23 42.98 -95.66
CA LYS A 360 135.15 42.40 -96.66
C LYS A 360 134.99 43.04 -98.04
N ALA A 361 133.76 43.41 -98.43
CA ALA A 361 133.49 44.11 -99.68
C ALA A 361 133.99 45.57 -99.65
N GLU A 362 133.84 46.28 -98.53
CA GLU A 362 134.32 47.66 -98.37
C GLU A 362 135.86 47.77 -98.33
N ARG A 363 136.57 46.77 -97.81
CA ARG A 363 138.05 46.73 -97.86
C ARG A 363 138.60 46.38 -99.24
N ALA A 364 137.75 46.00 -100.19
CA ALA A 364 138.13 45.63 -101.55
C ALA A 364 137.81 46.72 -102.59
N ALA A 365 137.30 47.88 -102.17
CA ALA A 365 137.14 49.11 -102.95
C ALA A 365 138.26 50.11 -102.61
#